data_AF-A0A380W2A4-F1
#
_entry.id   AF-A0A380W2A4-F1
#
_cell.length_a   1.000
_cell.length_b   1.000
_cell.length_c   1.000
_cell.angle_alpha   90.00
_cell.angle_beta   90.00
_cell.angle_gamma   90.00
#
_symmetry.space_group_name_H-M   'P 1'
#
loop_
_entity.id
_entity.type
_entity.pdbx_description
1 polymer ?
#
loop_
_entity_poly.entity_id
_entity_poly.type
_entity_poly.pdbx_seq_one_letter_code
_entity_poly.pdbx_strand_id
1 'polypeptide(L)'
;MQDIRLFIDKLHADAQACETIGQTALNEGKRKIFAALADTYRKLANEMERIAAAHAVLDEEREKNLLGVLGGNTSTADSLAEIAKVLSSAAPKS
;
A
#
# COMPACT_ATOMS: atom_id res chain seq x y z
N MET A 1 -5.20 0.38 -6.94
CA MET A 1 -4.40 -0.48 -6.04
C MET A 1 -3.82 -1.74 -6.71
N GLN A 2 -4.25 -2.15 -7.92
CA GLN A 2 -3.65 -3.30 -8.62
C GLN A 2 -2.14 -3.12 -8.88
N ASP A 3 -1.71 -1.90 -9.22
CA ASP A 3 -0.28 -1.63 -9.50
C ASP A 3 0.64 -1.82 -8.29
N ILE A 4 0.17 -1.46 -7.09
CA ILE A 4 0.93 -1.65 -5.84
C ILE A 4 1.06 -3.14 -5.52
N ARG A 5 -0.01 -3.92 -5.70
CA ARG A 5 0.01 -5.37 -5.50
C ARG A 5 0.96 -6.07 -6.47
N LEU A 6 0.91 -5.71 -7.75
CA LEU A 6 1.83 -6.24 -8.76
C LEU A 6 3.29 -5.96 -8.39
N PHE A 7 3.58 -4.77 -7.86
CA PHE A 7 4.92 -4.41 -7.44
C PHE A 7 5.38 -5.17 -6.18
N ILE A 8 4.49 -5.36 -5.19
CA ILE A 8 4.75 -6.19 -4.02
C ILE A 8 5.08 -7.63 -4.43
N ASP A 9 4.26 -8.22 -5.32
CA ASP A 9 4.47 -9.57 -5.82
C ASP A 9 5.82 -9.70 -6.55
N LYS A 10 6.17 -8.69 -7.35
CA LYS A 10 7.49 -8.62 -8.01
C LYS A 10 8.63 -8.57 -7.00
N LEU A 11 8.53 -7.79 -5.93
CA LEU A 11 9.57 -7.71 -4.89
C LEU A 11 9.77 -9.05 -4.18
N HIS A 12 8.69 -9.77 -3.88
CA HIS A 12 8.77 -11.12 -3.32
C HIS A 12 9.42 -12.10 -4.29
N ALA A 13 9.06 -12.05 -5.57
CA ALA A 13 9.66 -12.88 -6.62
C ALA A 13 11.17 -12.58 -6.79
N ASP A 14 11.56 -11.31 -6.80
CA ASP A 14 12.96 -10.89 -6.89
C ASP A 14 13.76 -11.34 -5.66
N ALA A 15 13.17 -11.29 -4.46
CA ALA A 15 13.78 -11.83 -3.24
C ALA A 15 14.03 -13.34 -3.34
N GLN A 16 13.03 -14.10 -3.80
CA GLN A 16 13.13 -15.55 -3.99
C GLN A 16 14.17 -15.91 -5.07
N ALA A 17 14.25 -15.13 -6.15
CA ALA A 17 15.27 -15.29 -7.17
C ALA A 17 16.68 -15.08 -6.58
N CYS A 18 16.87 -14.05 -5.75
CA CYS A 18 18.14 -13.80 -5.08
C CYS A 18 18.57 -14.97 -4.19
N GLU A 19 17.66 -15.55 -3.41
CA GLU A 19 17.98 -16.73 -2.59
C GLU A 19 18.36 -17.94 -3.44
N THR A 20 17.62 -18.19 -4.52
CA THR A 20 17.89 -19.30 -5.44
C THR A 20 19.29 -19.14 -6.05
N ILE A 21 19.62 -17.95 -6.55
CA ILE A 21 20.94 -17.66 -7.09
C ILE A 21 22.02 -17.82 -6.02
N GLY A 22 21.78 -17.30 -4.81
CA GLY A 22 22.68 -17.47 -3.67
C GLY A 22 22.96 -18.93 -3.34
N GLN A 23 21.95 -19.81 -3.37
CA GLN A 23 22.13 -21.25 -3.13
C GLN A 23 22.97 -21.93 -4.21
N THR A 24 22.85 -21.49 -5.46
CA THR A 24 23.65 -22.02 -6.60
C THR A 24 25.06 -21.43 -6.70
N ALA A 25 25.37 -20.38 -5.92
CA ALA A 25 26.65 -19.70 -6.01
C ALA A 25 27.76 -20.47 -5.26
N LEU A 26 28.82 -20.82 -5.99
CA LEU A 26 30.02 -21.49 -5.44
C LEU A 26 30.88 -20.56 -4.57
N ASN A 27 30.79 -19.24 -4.78
CA ASN A 27 31.55 -18.23 -4.06
C ASN A 27 30.77 -17.73 -2.83
N GLU A 28 31.36 -17.87 -1.64
CA GLU A 28 30.74 -17.47 -0.37
C GLU A 28 30.42 -15.97 -0.29
N GLY A 29 31.27 -15.10 -0.83
CA GLY A 29 31.01 -13.66 -0.88
C GLY A 29 29.76 -13.35 -1.71
N LYS A 30 29.59 -14.00 -2.87
CA LYS A 30 28.39 -13.88 -3.68
C LYS A 30 27.14 -14.38 -2.93
N ARG A 31 27.25 -15.49 -2.19
CA ARG A 31 26.14 -15.99 -1.35
C ARG A 31 25.66 -14.93 -0.35
N LYS A 32 26.59 -14.29 0.34
CA LYS A 32 26.29 -13.23 1.32
C LYS A 32 25.63 -12.01 0.67
N ILE A 33 26.10 -11.60 -0.51
CA ILE A 33 25.52 -10.48 -1.25
C ILE A 33 24.08 -10.79 -1.67
N PHE A 34 23.83 -11.97 -2.25
CA PHE A 34 22.49 -12.36 -2.66
C PHE A 34 21.52 -12.53 -1.48
N ALA A 35 22.00 -13.03 -0.33
CA ALA A 35 21.20 -13.09 0.89
C ALA A 35 20.81 -11.68 1.37
N ALA A 36 21.77 -10.75 1.43
CA ALA A 36 21.49 -9.36 1.82
C ALA A 36 20.52 -8.66 0.85
N LEU A 37 20.62 -8.95 -0.44
CA LEU A 37 19.72 -8.41 -1.45
C LEU A 37 18.29 -8.98 -1.31
N ALA A 38 18.16 -10.28 -1.07
CA ALA A 38 16.87 -10.92 -0.78
C ALA A 38 16.19 -10.30 0.45
N ASP A 39 16.95 -10.09 1.53
CA ASP A 39 16.45 -9.45 2.74
C ASP A 39 15.99 -8.01 2.50
N THR A 40 16.69 -7.27 1.63
CA THR A 40 16.33 -5.91 1.26
C THR A 40 15.01 -5.88 0.51
N TYR A 41 14.84 -6.75 -0.49
CA TYR A 41 13.58 -6.85 -1.24
C TYR A 41 12.40 -7.22 -0.35
N ARG A 42 12.58 -8.15 0.59
CA ARG A 42 11.54 -8.51 1.57
C ARG A 42 11.16 -7.34 2.47
N LYS A 43 12.14 -6.60 2.99
CA LYS A 43 11.86 -5.43 3.83
C LYS A 43 11.02 -4.40 3.06
N LEU A 44 11.39 -4.12 1.82
CA LEU A 44 10.65 -3.19 0.98
C LEU A 44 9.23 -3.70 0.68
N ALA A 45 9.07 -4.98 0.35
CA ALA A 45 7.74 -5.58 0.13
C ALA A 45 6.86 -5.43 1.38
N ASN A 46 7.38 -5.75 2.56
CA ASN A 46 6.67 -5.64 3.83
C ASN A 46 6.28 -4.18 4.15
N GLU A 47 7.14 -3.22 3.85
CA GLU A 47 6.81 -1.79 4.02
C GLU A 47 5.68 -1.37 3.08
N MET A 48 5.73 -1.80 1.83
CA MET A 48 4.68 -1.51 0.85
C MET A 48 3.35 -2.18 1.20
N GLU A 49 3.37 -3.39 1.74
CA GLU A 49 2.17 -4.07 2.28
C GLU A 49 1.55 -3.28 3.42
N ARG A 50 2.37 -2.76 4.36
CA ARG A 50 1.89 -1.91 5.45
C ARG A 50 1.25 -0.63 4.95
N ILE A 51 1.87 0.02 3.95
CA ILE A 51 1.31 1.22 3.32
C ILE A 51 -0.02 0.89 2.64
N ALA A 52 -0.08 -0.19 1.85
CA ALA A 52 -1.30 -0.61 1.18
C ALA A 52 -2.43 -0.92 2.17
N ALA A 53 -2.12 -1.59 3.29
CA ALA A 53 -3.08 -1.88 4.35
C ALA A 53 -3.57 -0.60 5.05
N ALA A 54 -2.67 0.34 5.36
CA ALA A 54 -3.05 1.62 5.96
C ALA A 54 -3.98 2.43 5.05
N HIS A 55 -3.71 2.45 3.74
CA HIS A 55 -4.57 3.12 2.77
C HIS A 55 -5.94 2.44 2.63
N ALA A 56 -6.02 1.11 2.69
CA ALA A 56 -7.30 0.40 2.68
C ALA A 56 -8.17 0.78 3.88
N VAL A 57 -7.58 0.86 5.09
CA VAL A 57 -8.28 1.29 6.30
C VAL A 57 -8.80 2.73 6.16
N LEU A 58 -7.97 3.64 5.64
CA LEU A 58 -8.38 5.04 5.42
C LEU A 58 -9.52 5.15 4.40
N ASP A 59 -9.51 4.31 3.35
CA ASP A 59 -10.59 4.27 2.37
C ASP A 59 -11.91 3.75 2.99
N GLU A 60 -11.85 2.72 3.85
CA GLU A 60 -13.02 2.20 4.58
C GLU A 60 -13.57 3.23 5.59
N GLU A 61 -12.71 3.92 6.33
CA GLU A 61 -13.10 5.00 7.24
C GLU A 61 -13.75 6.17 6.49
N ARG A 62 -13.20 6.53 5.33
CA ARG A 62 -13.79 7.55 4.45
C ARG A 62 -15.16 7.13 3.96
N GLU A 63 -15.32 5.88 3.52
CA GLU A 63 -16.60 5.34 3.04
C GLU A 63 -17.65 5.34 4.15
N LYS A 64 -17.30 4.89 5.36
CA LYS A 64 -18.18 4.92 6.52
C LYS A 64 -18.61 6.34 6.88
N ASN A 65 -17.69 7.30 6.83
CA ASN A 65 -18.01 8.71 7.07
C ASN A 65 -18.96 9.28 6.01
N LEU A 66 -18.74 8.96 4.73
CA LEU A 66 -19.63 9.36 3.63
C LEU A 66 -21.03 8.76 3.78
N LEU A 67 -21.14 7.47 4.12
CA LEU A 67 -22.43 6.83 4.40
C LEU A 67 -23.14 7.44 5.61
N GLY A 68 -22.39 7.82 6.65
CA GLY A 68 -22.94 8.53 7.81
C GLY A 68 -23.51 9.91 7.46
N VAL A 69 -22.81 10.67 6.60
CA VAL A 69 -23.29 11.97 6.09
C VAL A 69 -24.52 11.81 5.18
N LEU A 70 -24.56 10.77 4.35
CA LEU A 70 -25.69 10.48 3.45
C LEU A 70 -26.92 9.89 4.17
N GLY A 71 -26.72 9.19 5.30
CA GLY A 71 -27.79 8.58 6.08
C GLY A 71 -28.41 9.49 7.16
N GLY A 72 -27.82 10.69 7.38
CA GLY A 72 -28.38 11.69 8.28
C GLY A 72 -29.52 12.46 7.64
N ASN A 73 -30.68 12.55 8.31
CA ASN A 73 -31.90 13.27 7.90
C ASN A 73 -31.71 14.80 7.82
N THR A 74 -30.75 15.30 7.04
CA THR A 74 -30.63 16.72 6.68
C THR A 74 -31.08 16.91 5.23
N SER A 75 -31.67 18.07 4.94
CA SER A 75 -32.12 18.44 3.60
C SER A 75 -31.02 18.16 2.58
N THR A 76 -31.36 17.59 1.41
CA THR A 76 -30.40 17.14 0.38
C THR A 76 -29.38 18.23 -0.01
N ALA A 77 -29.73 19.51 0.15
CA ALA A 77 -28.85 20.64 -0.09
C ALA A 77 -27.74 20.79 0.98
N ASP A 78 -28.03 20.49 2.25
CA ASP A 78 -27.08 20.57 3.35
C ASP A 78 -26.08 19.39 3.28
N SER A 79 -26.56 18.19 2.94
CA SER A 79 -25.69 17.01 2.77
C SER A 79 -24.71 17.20 1.61
N LEU A 80 -25.13 17.82 0.49
CA LEU A 80 -24.25 18.11 -0.64
C LEU A 80 -23.17 19.15 -0.29
N ALA A 81 -23.52 20.18 0.48
CA ALA A 81 -22.56 21.17 0.96
C ALA A 81 -21.53 20.56 1.92
N GLU A 82 -21.97 19.63 2.77
CA GLU A 82 -21.09 18.92 3.71
C GLU A 82 -20.17 17.93 3.00
N ILE A 83 -20.67 17.20 1.99
CA ILE A 83 -19.87 16.33 1.12
C ILE A 83 -18.79 17.14 0.39
N ALA A 84 -19.15 18.29 -0.20
CA ALA A 84 -18.18 19.16 -0.86
C ALA A 84 -17.09 19.67 0.08
N LYS A 85 -17.43 19.95 1.35
CA LYS A 85 -16.48 20.35 2.39
C LYS A 85 -15.51 19.23 2.78
N VAL A 86 -16.00 18.00 2.91
CA VAL A 86 -15.16 16.83 3.20
C VAL A 86 -14.21 16.54 2.02
N LEU A 87 -14.72 16.59 0.79
CA LEU A 87 -13.93 16.36 -0.42
C LEU A 87 -12.85 17.43 -0.64
N SER A 88 -13.15 18.70 -0.35
CA SER A 88 -12.17 19.79 -0.45
C SER A 88 -11.10 19.76 0.64
N SER A 89 -11.41 19.20 1.82
CA SER A 89 -10.42 19.02 2.90
C SER A 89 -9.45 17.84 2.65
N ALA A 90 -9.81 16.92 1.75
CA ALA A 90 -9.01 15.74 1.40
C ALA A 90 -8.11 15.95 0.17
N ALA A 91 -8.20 17.09 -0.52
CA ALA A 91 -7.28 17.42 -1.61
C ALA A 91 -5.89 17.77 -1.04
N PRO A 92 -4.79 17.17 -1.53
CA PRO A 92 -3.46 17.54 -1.08
C PRO A 92 -3.20 18.99 -1.48
N LYS A 93 -2.79 19.82 -0.52
CA LYS A 93 -2.32 21.19 -0.82
C LYS A 93 -1.09 21.06 -1.71
N SER A 94 -1.23 21.48 -2.97
CA SER A 94 -0.12 21.67 -3.90
C SER A 94 0.87 22.71 -3.37
#